data_AF-A0A1D2WWS5-F1
#
_entry.id   AF-A0A1D2WWS5-F1
#
_cell.length_a   1.000
_cell.length_b   1.000
_cell.length_c   1.000
_cell.angle_alpha   90.00
_cell.angle_beta   90.00
_cell.angle_gamma   90.00
#
_symmetry.space_group_name_H-M   'P 1'
#
loop_
_entity.id
_entity.type
_entity.pdbx_description
1 polymer ?
#
loop_
_entity_poly.entity_id
_entity_poly.type
_entity_poly.pdbx_seq_one_letter_code
_entity_poly.pdbx_strand_id
1 'polypeptide(L)'
;MSKNLDLKITGNPFIDAGIFALKGMLDKSINNITIEDIENEAKFISKLYLNDAWNKNMYSIFPNSSLVNNAIKGNRSEKYFDDLKCEIENIQDIQDEGSCIGCGRRNSVNVFGKSTIPLTGSGSLKNYFSFANDGADYCSLCAILTQFSPLLMYTCGGKFILLHSDSELVMSLWAKETIQNVDNQIALKDYTGCCNDGITRPVNAIFEIIIKVISLSDLWEDENPSLNFYYFTNYNQGPELEIYTLPMEVFNFLVDIPLEDKHNWNFILKKGYQFVKWDKKETFNKDKKNYYYKNKPNVVYNNLLLNKSILKYFYNFKYKKTYCSWKLVNAYIREVRKMDEKRIDAIKTVGDKLSKYIEINDSKKTLSSLENASSYNNFRNVLRKILKSKIKDDNELLFTFDDYVVNLFPEGNLTWRETQDLLLFRIYENLHDWMVENDFVEEVSEEELLEE
;
A
#
# COMPACT_ATOMS: atom_id res chain seq x y z
N MET A 1 39.25 3.72 -20.13
CA MET A 1 37.94 4.22 -20.59
C MET A 1 36.91 3.73 -19.57
N SER A 2 36.17 4.63 -18.94
CA SER A 2 35.11 4.22 -17.99
C SER A 2 34.04 3.47 -18.78
N LYS A 3 33.71 2.23 -18.40
CA LYS A 3 32.62 1.48 -19.04
C LYS A 3 31.31 2.24 -18.76
N ASN A 4 30.57 2.58 -19.82
CA ASN A 4 29.25 3.20 -19.64
C ASN A 4 28.27 2.14 -19.11
N LEU A 5 27.64 2.42 -17.95
CA LEU A 5 26.69 1.50 -17.33
C LEU A 5 25.29 1.60 -17.94
N ASP A 6 24.87 2.79 -18.43
CA ASP A 6 23.52 3.09 -18.95
C ASP A 6 22.41 2.32 -18.20
N LEU A 7 22.37 2.59 -16.88
CA LEU A 7 21.42 1.99 -15.95
C LEU A 7 20.00 2.42 -16.30
N LYS A 8 19.08 1.47 -16.36
CA LYS A 8 17.65 1.70 -16.59
C LYS A 8 16.85 0.74 -15.73
N ILE A 9 15.59 1.11 -15.45
CA ILE A 9 14.61 0.20 -14.86
C ILE A 9 14.50 -1.03 -15.78
N THR A 10 14.58 -2.21 -15.17
CA THR A 10 14.62 -3.51 -15.83
C THR A 10 13.30 -4.25 -15.76
N GLY A 11 12.44 -3.87 -14.81
CA GLY A 11 11.22 -4.61 -14.46
C GLY A 11 11.49 -5.76 -13.47
N ASN A 12 12.75 -6.03 -13.13
CA ASN A 12 13.10 -6.97 -12.07
C ASN A 12 13.13 -6.23 -10.72
N PRO A 13 12.30 -6.62 -9.73
CA PRO A 13 12.12 -5.86 -8.51
C PRO A 13 13.41 -5.73 -7.68
N PHE A 14 14.25 -6.76 -7.66
CA PHE A 14 15.50 -6.74 -6.89
C PHE A 14 16.57 -5.88 -7.55
N ILE A 15 16.68 -5.94 -8.88
CA ILE A 15 17.65 -5.12 -9.61
C ILE A 15 17.25 -3.65 -9.53
N ASP A 16 15.97 -3.35 -9.76
CA ASP A 16 15.45 -1.99 -9.75
C ASP A 16 15.58 -1.37 -8.35
N ALA A 17 15.23 -2.10 -7.29
CA ALA A 17 15.49 -1.67 -5.92
C ALA A 17 16.97 -1.38 -5.66
N GLY A 18 17.88 -2.18 -6.24
CA GLY A 18 19.32 -1.93 -6.20
C GLY A 18 19.74 -0.62 -6.86
N ILE A 19 19.18 -0.33 -8.04
CA ILE A 19 19.43 0.93 -8.78
C ILE A 19 18.97 2.13 -7.95
N PHE A 20 17.77 2.07 -7.38
CA PHE A 20 17.22 3.16 -6.58
C PHE A 20 17.90 3.30 -5.21
N ALA A 21 18.40 2.21 -4.63
CA ALA A 21 19.28 2.27 -3.45
C ALA A 21 20.51 3.12 -3.75
N LEU A 22 21.24 2.80 -4.82
CA LEU A 22 22.42 3.56 -5.23
C LEU A 22 22.09 5.02 -5.56
N LYS A 23 20.98 5.27 -6.26
CA LYS A 23 20.47 6.61 -6.53
C LYS A 23 20.30 7.41 -5.23
N GLY A 24 19.65 6.81 -4.23
CA GLY A 24 19.41 7.43 -2.93
C GLY A 24 20.67 7.65 -2.10
N MET A 25 21.61 6.70 -2.12
CA MET A 25 22.89 6.80 -1.40
C MET A 25 23.81 7.88 -1.98
N LEU A 26 23.86 7.99 -3.30
CA LEU A 26 24.81 8.85 -4.00
C LEU A 26 24.25 10.25 -4.28
N ASP A 27 22.93 10.44 -4.16
CA ASP A 27 22.19 11.63 -4.61
C ASP A 27 22.55 12.02 -6.06
N LYS A 28 22.69 11.00 -6.92
CA LYS A 28 23.03 11.14 -8.35
C LYS A 28 21.88 10.66 -9.21
N SER A 29 21.72 11.26 -10.40
CA SER A 29 20.92 10.63 -11.46
C SER A 29 21.46 9.24 -11.77
N ILE A 30 20.56 8.28 -12.05
CA ILE A 30 20.89 6.89 -12.36
C ILE A 30 21.92 6.79 -13.51
N ASN A 31 21.82 7.68 -14.50
CA ASN A 31 22.72 7.72 -15.65
C ASN A 31 24.14 8.22 -15.32
N ASN A 32 24.33 8.85 -14.16
CA ASN A 32 25.61 9.41 -13.72
C ASN A 32 26.34 8.50 -12.72
N ILE A 33 25.78 7.35 -12.37
CA ILE A 33 26.41 6.37 -11.49
C ILE A 33 27.54 5.67 -12.26
N THR A 34 28.73 5.65 -11.67
CA THR A 34 29.94 5.07 -12.27
C THR A 34 30.32 3.73 -11.63
N ILE A 35 31.25 3.00 -12.26
CA ILE A 35 31.84 1.78 -11.66
C ILE A 35 32.54 2.08 -10.34
N GLU A 36 33.25 3.21 -10.25
CA GLU A 36 33.93 3.63 -9.02
C GLU A 36 32.94 3.90 -7.88
N ASP A 37 31.79 4.52 -8.20
CA ASP A 37 30.70 4.66 -7.24
C ASP A 37 30.22 3.30 -6.73
N ILE A 38 29.97 2.34 -7.64
CA ILE A 38 29.54 0.98 -7.26
C ILE A 38 30.59 0.28 -6.38
N GLU A 39 31.88 0.40 -6.70
CA GLU A 39 32.95 -0.21 -5.88
C GLU A 39 33.01 0.42 -4.48
N ASN A 40 32.88 1.74 -4.38
CA ASN A 40 32.85 2.43 -3.10
C ASN A 40 31.64 2.03 -2.26
N GLU A 41 30.44 1.97 -2.86
CA GLU A 41 29.23 1.57 -2.15
C GLU A 41 29.22 0.07 -1.82
N ALA A 42 29.81 -0.78 -2.67
CA ALA A 42 30.01 -2.20 -2.38
C ALA A 42 30.87 -2.40 -1.10
N LYS A 43 31.90 -1.58 -0.94
CA LYS A 43 32.75 -1.56 0.26
C LYS A 43 32.01 -1.04 1.49
N PHE A 44 31.05 -0.14 1.30
CA PHE A 44 30.21 0.35 2.37
C PHE A 44 29.23 -0.73 2.84
N ILE A 45 28.46 -1.34 1.94
CA ILE A 45 27.46 -2.36 2.31
C ILE A 45 28.12 -3.60 2.92
N SER A 46 29.34 -3.95 2.51
CA SER A 46 30.08 -5.08 3.09
C SER A 46 30.40 -4.91 4.57
N LYS A 47 30.48 -3.66 5.05
CA LYS A 47 30.66 -3.33 6.47
C LYS A 47 29.32 -3.20 7.17
N LEU A 48 28.37 -2.48 6.55
CA LEU A 48 27.04 -2.27 7.10
C LEU A 48 26.35 -3.61 7.40
N TYR A 49 26.39 -4.55 6.46
CA TYR A 49 25.68 -5.81 6.54
C TYR A 49 26.25 -6.81 7.57
N LEU A 50 27.44 -6.54 8.12
CA LEU A 50 27.97 -7.34 9.22
C LEU A 50 27.41 -6.95 10.59
N ASN A 51 26.81 -5.78 10.75
CA ASN A 51 26.17 -5.42 12.01
C ASN A 51 25.06 -6.43 12.35
N ASP A 52 24.90 -6.79 13.62
CA ASP A 52 24.08 -7.95 14.04
C ASP A 52 22.67 -7.98 13.45
N ALA A 53 21.97 -6.85 13.43
CA ALA A 53 20.61 -6.77 12.89
C ALA A 53 20.58 -6.96 11.36
N TRP A 54 21.48 -6.30 10.63
CA TRP A 54 21.63 -6.47 9.19
C TRP A 54 22.09 -7.89 8.84
N ASN A 55 23.03 -8.46 9.59
CA ASN A 55 23.52 -9.82 9.37
C ASN A 55 22.39 -10.84 9.49
N LYS A 56 21.52 -10.67 10.51
CA LYS A 56 20.28 -11.45 10.65
C LYS A 56 19.35 -11.31 9.45
N ASN A 57 19.19 -10.11 8.88
CA ASN A 57 18.42 -9.95 7.65
C ASN A 57 19.05 -10.69 6.47
N MET A 58 20.38 -10.58 6.30
CA MET A 58 21.11 -11.22 5.21
C MET A 58 20.99 -12.75 5.22
N TYR A 59 20.84 -13.40 6.37
CA TYR A 59 20.57 -14.85 6.43
C TYR A 59 19.29 -15.26 5.68
N SER A 60 18.32 -14.37 5.62
CA SER A 60 17.01 -14.60 4.99
C SER A 60 16.88 -13.90 3.64
N ILE A 61 17.88 -13.13 3.19
CA ILE A 61 17.91 -12.47 1.88
C ILE A 61 18.95 -13.13 0.96
N PHE A 62 20.17 -13.33 1.45
CA PHE A 62 21.31 -13.91 0.74
C PHE A 62 21.91 -15.10 1.52
N PRO A 63 21.15 -16.20 1.72
CA PRO A 63 21.63 -17.35 2.46
C PRO A 63 22.88 -17.96 1.84
N ASN A 64 23.81 -18.42 2.68
CA ASN A 64 25.08 -19.03 2.27
C ASN A 64 26.05 -18.09 1.53
N SER A 65 25.74 -16.79 1.41
CA SER A 65 26.71 -15.79 0.95
C SER A 65 27.92 -15.74 1.88
N SER A 66 29.03 -15.18 1.38
CA SER A 66 30.26 -15.08 2.17
C SER A 66 30.11 -14.24 3.45
N LEU A 67 29.08 -13.40 3.49
CA LEU A 67 28.72 -12.55 4.61
C LEU A 67 28.09 -13.30 5.79
N VAL A 68 27.28 -14.34 5.51
CA VAL A 68 26.50 -15.06 6.53
C VAL A 68 26.97 -16.49 6.76
N ASN A 69 27.81 -17.04 5.89
CA ASN A 69 28.28 -18.42 6.02
C ASN A 69 29.31 -18.57 7.15
N ASN A 70 28.91 -19.22 8.25
CA ASN A 70 29.76 -19.46 9.42
C ASN A 70 30.97 -20.37 9.15
N ALA A 71 31.00 -21.13 8.05
CA ALA A 71 32.14 -21.95 7.67
C ALA A 71 33.33 -21.12 7.16
N ILE A 72 33.08 -19.87 6.78
CA ILE A 72 34.11 -18.97 6.24
C ILE A 72 34.90 -18.37 7.39
N LYS A 73 36.19 -18.75 7.47
CA LYS A 73 37.16 -18.21 8.43
C LYS A 73 37.68 -16.84 7.97
N GLY A 74 38.05 -15.97 8.90
CA GLY A 74 38.67 -14.66 8.60
C GLY A 74 37.68 -13.50 8.53
N ASN A 75 38.10 -12.38 7.92
CA ASN A 75 37.27 -11.18 7.81
C ASN A 75 36.16 -11.37 6.76
N ARG A 76 34.92 -11.59 7.23
CA ARG A 76 33.76 -11.79 6.35
C ARG A 76 33.41 -10.54 5.51
N SER A 77 33.72 -9.34 6.00
CA SER A 77 33.45 -8.08 5.27
C SER A 77 34.36 -7.96 4.06
N GLU A 78 35.66 -8.22 4.26
CA GLU A 78 36.65 -8.22 3.18
C GLU A 78 36.30 -9.29 2.14
N LYS A 79 36.00 -10.51 2.57
CA LYS A 79 35.62 -11.58 1.64
C LYS A 79 34.38 -11.26 0.82
N TYR A 80 33.34 -10.73 1.47
CA TYR A 80 32.14 -10.33 0.74
C TYR A 80 32.45 -9.19 -0.22
N PHE A 81 33.25 -8.20 0.17
CA PHE A 81 33.68 -7.15 -0.74
C PHE A 81 34.51 -7.68 -1.91
N ASP A 82 35.41 -8.63 -1.68
CA ASP A 82 36.22 -9.27 -2.73
C ASP A 82 35.34 -10.03 -3.74
N ASP A 83 34.30 -10.73 -3.26
CA ASP A 83 33.31 -11.37 -4.14
C ASP A 83 32.59 -10.33 -5.01
N LEU A 84 32.16 -9.20 -4.43
CA LEU A 84 31.53 -8.11 -5.18
C LEU A 84 32.50 -7.47 -6.19
N LYS A 85 33.75 -7.28 -5.78
CA LYS A 85 34.80 -6.69 -6.63
C LYS A 85 35.10 -7.57 -7.85
N CYS A 86 35.19 -8.89 -7.64
CA CYS A 86 35.33 -9.84 -8.74
C CYS A 86 34.19 -9.69 -9.76
N GLU A 87 32.95 -9.52 -9.30
CA GLU A 87 31.83 -9.27 -10.20
C GLU A 87 31.91 -7.90 -10.88
N ILE A 88 32.38 -6.85 -10.18
CA ILE A 88 32.54 -5.51 -10.76
C ILE A 88 33.53 -5.55 -11.92
N GLU A 89 34.65 -6.27 -11.76
CA GLU A 89 35.65 -6.47 -12.81
C GLU A 89 35.07 -7.21 -14.03
N ASN A 90 34.14 -8.13 -13.79
CA ASN A 90 33.44 -8.94 -14.80
C ASN A 90 32.23 -8.25 -15.47
N ILE A 91 31.91 -6.98 -15.12
CA ILE A 91 30.83 -6.23 -15.77
C ILE A 91 31.09 -6.15 -17.28
N GLN A 92 30.20 -6.72 -18.07
CA GLN A 92 30.25 -6.65 -19.53
C GLN A 92 29.81 -5.28 -20.05
N ASP A 93 30.35 -4.89 -21.20
CA ASP A 93 29.90 -3.69 -21.91
C ASP A 93 28.43 -3.84 -22.32
N ILE A 94 27.75 -2.69 -22.42
CA ILE A 94 26.34 -2.67 -22.80
C ILE A 94 26.16 -3.02 -24.28
N GLN A 95 25.08 -3.75 -24.56
CA GLN A 95 24.70 -4.22 -25.89
C GLN A 95 23.21 -3.95 -26.15
N ASP A 96 22.79 -4.05 -27.41
CA ASP A 96 21.37 -3.93 -27.79
C ASP A 96 20.55 -5.17 -27.38
N GLU A 97 21.21 -6.32 -27.30
CA GLU A 97 20.67 -7.60 -26.84
C GLU A 97 21.69 -8.33 -25.96
N GLY A 98 21.24 -9.28 -25.14
CA GLY A 98 22.13 -10.11 -24.33
C GLY A 98 21.41 -11.20 -23.56
N SER A 99 22.16 -12.19 -23.09
CA SER A 99 21.61 -13.38 -22.42
C SER A 99 21.14 -13.15 -20.97
N CYS A 100 21.41 -11.99 -20.36
CA CYS A 100 21.00 -11.71 -18.98
C CYS A 100 19.48 -11.70 -18.82
N ILE A 101 18.93 -12.58 -17.99
CA ILE A 101 17.48 -12.63 -17.71
C ILE A 101 16.95 -11.42 -16.94
N GLY A 102 17.86 -10.66 -16.30
CA GLY A 102 17.51 -9.45 -15.56
C GLY A 102 17.29 -8.25 -16.47
N CYS A 103 18.29 -7.92 -17.31
CA CYS A 103 18.24 -6.70 -18.14
C CYS A 103 18.12 -6.93 -19.64
N GLY A 104 18.41 -8.14 -20.15
CA GLY A 104 18.40 -8.46 -21.58
C GLY A 104 19.41 -7.69 -22.45
N ARG A 105 20.37 -6.98 -21.83
CA ARG A 105 21.27 -6.02 -22.52
C ARG A 105 22.76 -6.28 -22.32
N ARG A 106 23.09 -7.38 -21.65
CA ARG A 106 24.45 -7.85 -21.37
C ARG A 106 24.45 -9.37 -21.34
N ASN A 107 25.58 -9.97 -21.69
CA ASN A 107 25.74 -11.42 -21.59
C ASN A 107 26.04 -11.85 -20.15
N SER A 108 25.43 -12.95 -19.74
CA SER A 108 25.70 -13.68 -18.50
C SER A 108 26.94 -14.55 -18.67
N VAL A 109 28.08 -14.10 -18.11
CA VAL A 109 29.32 -14.88 -18.11
C VAL A 109 29.36 -15.85 -16.93
N ASN A 110 28.73 -15.46 -15.82
CA ASN A 110 28.60 -16.23 -14.59
C ASN A 110 27.14 -16.68 -14.41
N VAL A 111 26.94 -17.71 -13.59
CA VAL A 111 25.61 -18.16 -13.16
C VAL A 111 25.44 -17.89 -11.67
N PHE A 112 24.25 -17.44 -11.27
CA PHE A 112 23.99 -17.02 -9.89
C PHE A 112 22.87 -17.83 -9.26
N GLY A 113 23.08 -18.22 -8.00
CA GLY A 113 22.07 -18.89 -7.18
C GLY A 113 21.49 -17.96 -6.12
N LYS A 114 20.67 -18.55 -5.25
CA LYS A 114 20.02 -17.84 -4.13
C LYS A 114 20.92 -17.09 -3.15
N SER A 115 22.21 -17.42 -3.11
CA SER A 115 23.20 -16.70 -2.30
C SER A 115 23.49 -15.30 -2.81
N THR A 116 23.12 -15.01 -4.07
CA THR A 116 23.34 -13.72 -4.72
C THR A 116 22.01 -13.12 -5.16
N ILE A 117 21.12 -13.89 -5.79
CA ILE A 117 19.83 -13.39 -6.27
C ILE A 117 18.70 -14.01 -5.45
N PRO A 118 17.91 -13.23 -4.69
CA PRO A 118 16.88 -13.78 -3.83
C PRO A 118 15.84 -14.59 -4.62
N LEU A 119 15.28 -15.64 -4.01
CA LEU A 119 14.24 -16.49 -4.58
C LEU A 119 14.65 -17.20 -5.89
N THR A 120 15.93 -17.18 -6.23
CA THR A 120 16.50 -18.01 -7.29
C THR A 120 16.74 -19.41 -6.74
N GLY A 121 16.80 -20.46 -7.58
CA GLY A 121 17.15 -21.80 -7.11
C GLY A 121 18.58 -21.91 -6.57
N SER A 122 18.95 -23.12 -6.14
CA SER A 122 20.36 -23.49 -5.87
C SER A 122 20.85 -24.51 -6.91
N GLY A 123 22.16 -24.63 -7.11
CA GLY A 123 22.75 -25.56 -8.10
C GLY A 123 22.45 -27.06 -7.88
N SER A 124 21.86 -27.44 -6.75
CA SER A 124 21.29 -28.78 -6.56
C SER A 124 19.98 -29.01 -7.35
N LEU A 125 19.33 -27.94 -7.81
CA LEU A 125 18.05 -27.92 -8.51
C LEU A 125 18.22 -27.52 -9.98
N LYS A 126 19.23 -28.09 -10.65
CA LYS A 126 19.61 -27.76 -12.04
C LYS A 126 18.45 -27.77 -13.04
N ASN A 127 17.45 -28.62 -12.81
CA ASN A 127 16.27 -28.75 -13.68
C ASN A 127 15.42 -27.47 -13.81
N TYR A 128 15.61 -26.49 -12.93
CA TYR A 128 14.91 -25.20 -12.97
C TYR A 128 15.73 -24.08 -13.64
N PHE A 129 16.91 -24.40 -14.16
CA PHE A 129 17.77 -23.46 -14.86
C PHE A 129 17.94 -23.85 -16.32
N SER A 130 18.13 -22.84 -17.18
CA SER A 130 18.41 -23.01 -18.60
C SER A 130 19.58 -23.98 -18.79
N PHE A 131 19.45 -24.90 -19.75
CA PHE A 131 20.49 -25.88 -20.09
C PHE A 131 21.01 -26.74 -18.91
N ALA A 132 20.22 -26.87 -17.84
CA ALA A 132 20.62 -27.54 -16.60
C ALA A 132 21.89 -26.93 -15.96
N ASN A 133 22.04 -25.60 -16.08
CA ASN A 133 23.09 -24.84 -15.40
C ASN A 133 22.98 -24.92 -13.87
N ASP A 134 24.04 -24.53 -13.18
CA ASP A 134 24.11 -24.51 -11.71
C ASP A 134 23.46 -23.25 -11.09
N GLY A 135 22.95 -22.33 -11.90
CA GLY A 135 22.33 -21.09 -11.48
C GLY A 135 21.63 -20.36 -12.64
N ALA A 136 21.08 -19.20 -12.32
CA ALA A 136 20.40 -18.33 -13.26
C ALA A 136 21.36 -17.42 -14.03
N ASP A 137 21.00 -17.15 -15.28
CA ASP A 137 21.79 -16.40 -16.26
C ASP A 137 21.66 -14.87 -16.04
N TYR A 138 22.17 -14.35 -14.92
CA TYR A 138 22.29 -12.89 -14.70
C TYR A 138 23.67 -12.39 -15.16
N CYS A 139 23.76 -11.14 -15.62
CA CYS A 139 25.06 -10.48 -15.80
C CYS A 139 25.57 -9.94 -14.47
N SER A 140 26.89 -9.75 -14.35
CA SER A 140 27.53 -9.29 -13.11
C SER A 140 26.97 -7.96 -12.61
N LEU A 141 26.64 -7.01 -13.50
CA LEU A 141 26.04 -5.73 -13.09
C LEU A 141 24.68 -5.95 -12.40
N CYS A 142 23.79 -6.77 -12.97
CA CYS A 142 22.50 -7.09 -12.35
C CYS A 142 22.68 -7.82 -11.01
N ALA A 143 23.67 -8.71 -10.91
CA ALA A 143 23.99 -9.42 -9.68
C ALA A 143 24.47 -8.48 -8.57
N ILE A 144 25.32 -7.50 -8.91
CA ILE A 144 25.81 -6.46 -7.99
C ILE A 144 24.69 -5.53 -7.56
N LEU A 145 23.89 -5.02 -8.51
CA LEU A 145 22.76 -4.13 -8.21
C LEU A 145 21.81 -4.80 -7.20
N THR A 146 21.51 -6.09 -7.40
CA THR A 146 20.69 -6.88 -6.46
C THR A 146 21.23 -6.85 -5.03
N GLN A 147 22.54 -6.74 -4.81
CA GLN A 147 23.13 -6.68 -3.47
C GLN A 147 22.79 -5.40 -2.71
N PHE A 148 22.41 -4.32 -3.41
CA PHE A 148 21.96 -3.07 -2.79
C PHE A 148 20.46 -3.08 -2.48
N SER A 149 19.68 -4.01 -3.04
CA SER A 149 18.23 -4.10 -2.82
C SER A 149 17.78 -4.19 -1.36
N PRO A 150 18.53 -4.78 -0.40
CA PRO A 150 18.11 -4.78 1.00
C PRO A 150 17.98 -3.40 1.64
N LEU A 151 18.64 -2.39 1.08
CA LEU A 151 18.53 -1.01 1.55
C LEU A 151 17.14 -0.40 1.28
N LEU A 152 16.35 -0.98 0.38
CA LEU A 152 14.98 -0.58 0.06
C LEU A 152 13.92 -1.52 0.63
N MET A 153 14.33 -2.55 1.40
CA MET A 153 13.39 -3.50 1.98
C MET A 153 12.82 -3.03 3.31
N TYR A 154 11.57 -3.45 3.57
CA TYR A 154 10.88 -3.25 4.82
C TYR A 154 10.68 -4.58 5.57
N THR A 155 11.09 -4.67 6.83
CA THR A 155 10.93 -5.87 7.65
C THR A 155 9.49 -6.00 8.15
N CYS A 156 8.83 -7.12 7.87
CA CYS A 156 7.45 -7.37 8.30
C CYS A 156 7.25 -8.83 8.73
N GLY A 157 6.98 -9.05 10.03
CA GLY A 157 6.56 -10.36 10.54
C GLY A 157 7.58 -11.49 10.33
N GLY A 158 8.88 -11.18 10.35
CA GLY A 158 9.96 -12.15 10.10
C GLY A 158 10.32 -12.37 8.62
N LYS A 159 9.70 -11.59 7.72
CA LYS A 159 9.95 -11.56 6.27
C LYS A 159 10.25 -10.12 5.82
N PHE A 160 10.38 -9.92 4.51
CA PHE A 160 10.65 -8.62 3.90
C PHE A 160 9.55 -8.24 2.92
N ILE A 161 9.25 -6.95 2.83
CA ILE A 161 8.44 -6.35 1.78
C ILE A 161 9.39 -5.54 0.91
N LEU A 162 9.38 -5.81 -0.38
CA LEU A 162 10.05 -5.00 -1.38
C LEU A 162 8.99 -4.32 -2.26
N LEU A 163 8.96 -3.00 -2.24
CA LEU A 163 8.14 -2.19 -3.14
C LEU A 163 8.80 -2.13 -4.52
N HIS A 164 8.00 -2.36 -5.56
CA HIS A 164 8.38 -2.16 -6.95
C HIS A 164 7.28 -1.41 -7.68
N SER A 165 7.69 -0.44 -8.50
CA SER A 165 6.83 0.40 -9.29
C SER A 165 7.51 0.74 -10.61
N ASP A 166 6.70 1.00 -11.62
CA ASP A 166 7.11 1.62 -12.89
C ASP A 166 7.33 3.14 -12.77
N SER A 167 6.82 3.79 -11.71
CA SER A 167 7.09 5.21 -11.44
C SER A 167 8.48 5.40 -10.80
N GLU A 168 9.35 6.13 -11.50
CA GLU A 168 10.64 6.55 -10.98
C GLU A 168 10.48 7.43 -9.73
N LEU A 169 9.42 8.24 -9.67
CA LEU A 169 9.13 9.11 -8.53
C LEU A 169 8.84 8.27 -7.29
N VAL A 170 7.94 7.30 -7.36
CA VAL A 170 7.62 6.38 -6.25
C VAL A 170 8.87 5.70 -5.72
N MET A 171 9.66 5.09 -6.62
CA MET A 171 10.86 4.37 -6.24
C MET A 171 11.92 5.29 -5.61
N SER A 172 12.05 6.53 -6.11
CA SER A 172 12.98 7.53 -5.58
C SER A 172 12.57 8.04 -4.20
N LEU A 173 11.27 8.30 -3.99
CA LEU A 173 10.74 8.74 -2.70
C LEU A 173 10.88 7.64 -1.64
N TRP A 174 10.61 6.39 -2.01
CA TRP A 174 10.83 5.27 -1.11
C TRP A 174 12.30 5.07 -0.79
N ALA A 175 13.19 5.16 -1.78
CA ALA A 175 14.64 5.12 -1.54
C ALA A 175 15.08 6.22 -0.57
N LYS A 176 14.58 7.45 -0.73
CA LYS A 176 14.89 8.55 0.18
C LYS A 176 14.52 8.21 1.63
N GLU A 177 13.33 7.68 1.86
CA GLU A 177 12.86 7.27 3.20
C GLU A 177 13.74 6.17 3.80
N THR A 178 14.04 5.12 3.03
CA THR A 178 14.79 3.98 3.56
C THR A 178 16.27 4.30 3.74
N ILE A 179 16.89 5.05 2.83
CA ILE A 179 18.29 5.49 2.99
C ILE A 179 18.42 6.45 4.18
N GLN A 180 17.48 7.39 4.36
CA GLN A 180 17.46 8.22 5.56
C GLN A 180 17.34 7.38 6.85
N ASN A 181 16.60 6.28 6.82
CA ASN A 181 16.56 5.32 7.93
C ASN A 181 17.93 4.67 8.18
N VAL A 182 18.65 4.27 7.12
CA VAL A 182 20.02 3.73 7.24
C VAL A 182 20.98 4.76 7.83
N ASP A 183 20.94 6.00 7.35
CA ASP A 183 21.79 7.08 7.85
C ASP A 183 21.54 7.36 9.33
N ASN A 184 20.28 7.34 9.75
CA ASN A 184 19.90 7.49 11.15
C ASN A 184 20.45 6.34 12.01
N GLN A 185 20.39 5.09 11.54
CA GLN A 185 20.99 3.95 12.24
C GLN A 185 22.50 4.13 12.43
N ILE A 186 23.20 4.61 11.40
CA ILE A 186 24.66 4.84 11.43
C ILE A 186 25.01 5.97 12.38
N ALA A 187 24.32 7.11 12.28
CA ALA A 187 24.55 8.28 13.12
C ALA A 187 24.33 7.98 14.61
N LEU A 188 23.29 7.20 14.92
CA LEU A 188 22.94 6.80 16.29
C LEU A 188 23.71 5.56 16.78
N LYS A 189 24.37 4.83 15.88
CA LYS A 189 24.95 3.50 16.11
C LYS A 189 23.93 2.48 16.67
N ASP A 190 22.65 2.67 16.34
CA ASP A 190 21.52 1.80 16.70
C ASP A 190 21.05 1.05 15.45
N TYR A 191 21.75 -0.02 15.09
CA TYR A 191 21.48 -0.79 13.88
C TYR A 191 20.25 -1.69 14.06
N THR A 192 19.20 -1.41 13.30
CA THR A 192 17.94 -2.16 13.30
C THR A 192 17.77 -3.06 12.07
N GLY A 193 18.69 -2.98 11.10
CA GLY A 193 18.62 -3.76 9.86
C GLY A 193 17.84 -3.01 8.78
N CYS A 194 17.16 -3.75 7.90
CA CYS A 194 16.23 -3.17 6.92
C CYS A 194 15.15 -2.31 7.62
N CYS A 195 14.53 -1.37 6.89
CA CYS A 195 13.53 -0.44 7.44
C CYS A 195 12.45 -1.20 8.25
N ASN A 196 12.08 -0.73 9.44
CA ASN A 196 11.24 -1.50 10.36
C ASN A 196 10.49 -0.59 11.34
N ASP A 197 9.17 -0.47 11.17
CA ASP A 197 8.28 0.23 12.12
C ASP A 197 7.54 -0.74 13.07
N GLY A 198 8.06 -1.97 13.23
CA GLY A 198 7.50 -3.01 14.08
C GLY A 198 6.18 -3.60 13.59
N ILE A 199 5.74 -3.27 12.36
CA ILE A 199 4.50 -3.81 11.79
C ILE A 199 4.74 -5.24 11.32
N THR A 200 3.90 -6.18 11.77
CA THR A 200 4.03 -7.62 11.49
C THR A 200 2.98 -8.15 10.52
N ARG A 201 1.99 -7.33 10.14
CA ARG A 201 0.96 -7.72 9.17
C ARG A 201 1.28 -7.08 7.80
N PRO A 202 1.41 -7.87 6.72
CA PRO A 202 1.89 -7.36 5.44
C PRO A 202 0.96 -6.30 4.84
N VAL A 203 -0.35 -6.53 4.81
CA VAL A 203 -1.32 -5.53 4.30
C VAL A 203 -1.21 -4.20 5.05
N ASN A 204 -1.06 -4.22 6.38
CA ASN A 204 -0.94 -2.98 7.15
C ASN A 204 0.39 -2.27 6.86
N ALA A 205 1.48 -3.03 6.72
CA ALA A 205 2.79 -2.48 6.37
C ALA A 205 2.79 -1.87 4.96
N ILE A 206 2.09 -2.48 4.00
CA ILE A 206 1.90 -1.95 2.65
C ILE A 206 1.27 -0.56 2.70
N PHE A 207 0.15 -0.40 3.42
CA PHE A 207 -0.49 0.91 3.56
C PHE A 207 0.39 1.92 4.33
N GLU A 208 1.19 1.47 5.31
CA GLU A 208 2.17 2.34 5.97
C GLU A 208 3.23 2.86 4.98
N ILE A 209 3.78 1.99 4.13
CA ILE A 209 4.75 2.35 3.09
C ILE A 209 4.11 3.36 2.12
N ILE A 210 2.89 3.08 1.63
CA ILE A 210 2.18 3.96 0.69
C ILE A 210 1.93 5.34 1.31
N ILE A 211 1.44 5.40 2.55
CA ILE A 211 1.18 6.66 3.25
C ILE A 211 2.47 7.46 3.41
N LYS A 212 3.59 6.82 3.77
CA LYS A 212 4.91 7.46 3.83
C LYS A 212 5.32 8.02 2.47
N VAL A 213 5.24 7.21 1.41
CA VAL A 213 5.57 7.64 0.04
C VAL A 213 4.73 8.84 -0.39
N ILE A 214 3.40 8.77 -0.23
CA ILE A 214 2.47 9.86 -0.57
C ILE A 214 2.83 11.13 0.21
N SER A 215 3.20 11.03 1.48
CA SER A 215 3.52 12.20 2.31
C SER A 215 4.83 12.93 1.96
N LEU A 216 5.69 12.33 1.12
CA LEU A 216 7.00 12.89 0.76
C LEU A 216 6.96 13.79 -0.49
N SER A 217 5.82 13.86 -1.18
CA SER A 217 5.65 14.66 -2.39
C SER A 217 4.22 15.18 -2.49
N ASP A 218 4.05 16.33 -3.13
CA ASP A 218 2.74 16.82 -3.59
C ASP A 218 2.55 16.60 -5.11
N LEU A 219 3.59 16.12 -5.79
CA LEU A 219 3.61 15.88 -7.23
C LEU A 219 3.07 14.48 -7.55
N TRP A 220 1.75 14.35 -7.57
CA TRP A 220 1.08 13.08 -7.91
C TRP A 220 0.18 13.18 -9.15
N GLU A 221 0.01 14.39 -9.69
CA GLU A 221 -0.77 14.61 -10.90
C GLU A 221 -0.24 13.72 -12.04
N ASP A 222 -1.15 12.97 -12.66
CA ASP A 222 -0.89 12.06 -13.78
C ASP A 222 0.08 10.88 -13.55
N GLU A 223 0.70 10.74 -12.37
CA GLU A 223 1.69 9.68 -12.08
C GLU A 223 1.13 8.27 -12.23
N ASN A 224 -0.07 8.01 -11.68
CA ASN A 224 -0.81 6.75 -11.83
C ASN A 224 0.06 5.47 -11.72
N PRO A 225 0.84 5.28 -10.64
CA PRO A 225 1.85 4.23 -10.56
C PRO A 225 1.23 2.83 -10.43
N SER A 226 1.88 1.84 -11.06
CA SER A 226 1.69 0.44 -10.67
C SER A 226 2.48 0.15 -9.40
N LEU A 227 1.86 -0.54 -8.44
CA LEU A 227 2.47 -0.77 -7.12
C LEU A 227 2.37 -2.24 -6.75
N ASN A 228 3.53 -2.91 -6.79
CA ASN A 228 3.67 -4.31 -6.40
C ASN A 228 4.56 -4.44 -5.17
N PHE A 229 4.09 -5.23 -4.21
CA PHE A 229 4.78 -5.48 -2.95
C PHE A 229 5.10 -6.97 -2.86
N TYR A 230 6.39 -7.28 -2.96
CA TYR A 230 6.91 -8.63 -2.85
C TYR A 230 7.15 -8.93 -1.36
N TYR A 231 6.24 -9.68 -0.74
CA TYR A 231 6.35 -10.14 0.63
C TYR A 231 7.04 -11.50 0.68
N PHE A 232 8.31 -11.55 1.05
CA PHE A 232 9.13 -12.74 0.85
C PHE A 232 10.13 -13.04 1.96
N THR A 233 10.59 -14.28 1.97
CA THR A 233 11.82 -14.71 2.64
C THR A 233 12.57 -15.65 1.71
N ASN A 234 13.88 -15.53 1.65
CA ASN A 234 14.77 -16.43 0.91
C ASN A 234 15.46 -17.44 1.86
N TYR A 235 14.90 -17.66 3.06
CA TYR A 235 15.48 -18.57 4.05
C TYR A 235 15.60 -20.01 3.53
N ASN A 236 16.73 -20.67 3.82
CA ASN A 236 17.09 -21.97 3.24
C ASN A 236 16.01 -23.07 3.38
N GLN A 237 15.33 -23.15 4.53
CA GLN A 237 14.41 -24.24 4.86
C GLN A 237 12.94 -23.94 4.52
N GLY A 238 12.65 -22.75 4.01
CA GLY A 238 11.28 -22.33 3.70
C GLY A 238 11.29 -20.99 2.98
N PRO A 239 11.81 -20.93 1.74
CA PRO A 239 11.65 -19.73 0.93
C PRO A 239 10.16 -19.58 0.60
N GLU A 240 9.65 -18.36 0.74
CA GLU A 240 8.24 -18.05 0.51
C GLU A 240 8.14 -16.70 -0.19
N LEU A 241 7.14 -16.56 -1.06
CA LEU A 241 6.80 -15.32 -1.75
C LEU A 241 5.29 -15.18 -1.83
N GLU A 242 4.80 -14.02 -1.46
CA GLU A 242 3.44 -13.55 -1.73
C GLU A 242 3.54 -12.17 -2.36
N ILE A 243 2.78 -11.92 -3.42
CA ILE A 243 2.77 -10.63 -4.12
C ILE A 243 1.44 -9.96 -3.86
N TYR A 244 1.49 -8.73 -3.38
CA TYR A 244 0.33 -7.87 -3.26
C TYR A 244 0.42 -6.76 -4.29
N THR A 245 -0.65 -6.55 -5.05
CA THR A 245 -0.78 -5.43 -5.98
C THR A 245 -1.79 -4.46 -5.41
N LEU A 246 -1.38 -3.19 -5.23
CA LEU A 246 -2.32 -2.14 -4.86
C LEU A 246 -3.03 -1.66 -6.14
N PRO A 247 -4.38 -1.64 -6.16
CA PRO A 247 -5.10 -1.01 -7.26
C PRO A 247 -4.71 0.47 -7.39
N MET A 248 -4.46 0.92 -8.62
CA MET A 248 -4.10 2.31 -8.92
C MET A 248 -5.16 3.28 -8.41
N GLU A 249 -6.42 2.87 -8.50
CA GLU A 249 -7.57 3.60 -7.99
C GLU A 249 -7.48 3.91 -6.49
N VAL A 250 -6.94 2.96 -5.73
CA VAL A 250 -6.74 3.12 -4.28
C VAL A 250 -5.59 4.10 -4.03
N PHE A 251 -4.51 4.05 -4.81
CA PHE A 251 -3.44 5.02 -4.71
C PHE A 251 -3.94 6.44 -4.96
N ASN A 252 -4.63 6.67 -6.07
CA ASN A 252 -5.17 7.98 -6.44
C ASN A 252 -6.16 8.49 -5.38
N PHE A 253 -7.03 7.63 -4.87
CA PHE A 253 -7.91 7.98 -3.75
C PHE A 253 -7.15 8.45 -2.52
N LEU A 254 -6.05 7.77 -2.14
CA LEU A 254 -5.26 8.13 -0.96
C LEU A 254 -4.51 9.45 -1.14
N VAL A 255 -4.10 9.77 -2.36
CA VAL A 255 -3.53 11.07 -2.75
C VAL A 255 -4.59 12.17 -2.65
N ASP A 256 -5.79 11.90 -3.16
CA ASP A 256 -6.89 12.87 -3.30
C ASP A 256 -7.71 13.11 -2.02
N ILE A 257 -7.27 12.57 -0.87
CA ILE A 257 -7.95 12.79 0.41
C ILE A 257 -7.95 14.29 0.74
N PRO A 258 -9.13 14.93 0.89
CA PRO A 258 -9.22 16.35 1.20
C PRO A 258 -8.46 16.70 2.48
N LEU A 259 -7.75 17.83 2.50
CA LEU A 259 -6.96 18.26 3.65
C LEU A 259 -7.79 18.36 4.93
N GLU A 260 -9.01 18.89 4.81
CA GLU A 260 -9.99 19.00 5.90
C GLU A 260 -10.45 17.65 6.45
N ASP A 261 -10.32 16.57 5.68
CA ASP A 261 -10.75 15.22 6.03
C ASP A 261 -9.57 14.31 6.43
N LYS A 262 -8.32 14.78 6.48
CA LYS A 262 -7.17 13.94 6.90
C LYS A 262 -7.35 13.35 8.30
N HIS A 263 -7.88 14.14 9.24
CA HIS A 263 -8.20 13.65 10.59
C HIS A 263 -9.31 12.59 10.56
N ASN A 264 -10.38 12.88 9.82
CA ASN A 264 -11.54 12.00 9.64
C ASN A 264 -11.15 10.67 8.99
N TRP A 265 -10.27 10.71 7.99
CA TRP A 265 -9.70 9.52 7.37
C TRP A 265 -8.92 8.67 8.37
N ASN A 266 -8.07 9.28 9.19
CA ASN A 266 -7.34 8.56 10.24
C ASN A 266 -8.30 7.91 11.25
N PHE A 267 -9.41 8.57 11.59
CA PHE A 267 -10.46 7.98 12.42
C PHE A 267 -11.11 6.76 11.76
N ILE A 268 -11.47 6.86 10.47
CA ILE A 268 -12.02 5.75 9.67
C ILE A 268 -11.03 4.56 9.65
N LEU A 269 -9.74 4.84 9.46
CA LEU A 269 -8.69 3.83 9.52
C LEU A 269 -8.59 3.16 10.88
N LYS A 270 -8.65 3.94 11.98
CA LYS A 270 -8.67 3.42 13.36
C LYS A 270 -9.88 2.49 13.56
N LYS A 271 -11.08 2.90 13.15
CA LYS A 271 -12.31 2.08 13.21
C LYS A 271 -12.20 0.79 12.38
N GLY A 272 -11.37 0.79 11.34
CA GLY A 272 -11.09 -0.39 10.55
C GLY A 272 -10.35 -1.51 11.31
N TYR A 273 -9.64 -1.21 12.39
CA TYR A 273 -8.89 -2.21 13.15
C TYR A 273 -9.79 -3.08 14.05
N GLN A 274 -9.62 -4.40 13.95
CA GLN A 274 -10.38 -5.38 14.72
C GLN A 274 -9.63 -5.90 15.93
N PHE A 275 -10.36 -6.32 16.97
CA PHE A 275 -9.79 -6.91 18.18
C PHE A 275 -8.80 -5.95 18.89
N VAL A 276 -9.09 -4.65 18.82
CA VAL A 276 -8.42 -3.58 19.57
C VAL A 276 -9.25 -3.30 20.83
N LYS A 277 -8.57 -2.94 21.92
CA LYS A 277 -9.20 -2.45 23.15
C LYS A 277 -8.65 -1.04 23.38
N TRP A 278 -9.47 -0.02 23.09
CA TRP A 278 -9.00 1.36 22.99
C TRP A 278 -8.80 1.99 24.37
N ASP A 279 -9.64 1.61 25.35
CA ASP A 279 -9.50 1.89 26.79
C ASP A 279 -8.08 1.70 27.38
N LYS A 280 -7.26 0.87 26.75
CA LYS A 280 -5.91 0.52 27.21
C LYS A 280 -4.78 0.89 26.25
N LYS A 281 -5.02 1.25 24.97
CA LYS A 281 -4.01 1.02 23.91
C LYS A 281 -3.94 1.97 22.71
N GLU A 282 -3.68 3.25 22.95
CA GLU A 282 -2.65 3.97 22.16
C GLU A 282 -1.23 3.73 22.71
N THR A 283 -1.02 2.66 23.49
CA THR A 283 0.29 2.37 24.08
C THR A 283 1.30 2.08 22.99
N PHE A 284 2.20 3.03 22.79
CA PHE A 284 3.42 2.82 22.05
C PHE A 284 4.25 1.75 22.77
N ASN A 285 4.47 0.63 22.11
CA ASN A 285 5.41 -0.39 22.55
C ASN A 285 6.82 0.12 22.28
N LYS A 286 7.52 0.56 23.33
CA LYS A 286 8.89 1.07 23.24
C LYS A 286 9.85 0.03 22.67
N ASP A 287 9.72 -1.24 23.06
CA ASP A 287 10.62 -2.31 22.61
C ASP A 287 10.47 -2.62 21.12
N LYS A 288 9.23 -2.53 20.60
CA LYS A 288 8.90 -2.77 19.19
C LYS A 288 8.83 -1.50 18.35
N LYS A 289 9.08 -0.34 18.97
CA LYS A 289 8.95 1.00 18.39
C LYS A 289 7.66 1.21 17.59
N ASN A 290 6.52 0.70 18.08
CA ASN A 290 5.26 0.72 17.32
C ASN A 290 4.01 0.89 18.20
N TYR A 291 2.88 1.18 17.58
CA TYR A 291 1.59 1.12 18.25
C TYR A 291 1.01 -0.30 18.17
N TYR A 292 0.50 -0.81 19.29
CA TYR A 292 -0.09 -2.15 19.37
C TYR A 292 -1.16 -2.42 18.30
N TYR A 293 -2.04 -1.44 18.05
CA TYR A 293 -3.16 -1.60 17.13
C TYR A 293 -2.69 -1.80 15.67
N LYS A 294 -1.51 -1.27 15.27
CA LYS A 294 -0.97 -1.45 13.91
C LYS A 294 -0.71 -2.92 13.55
N ASN A 295 -0.62 -3.80 14.55
CA ASN A 295 -0.48 -5.25 14.36
C ASN A 295 -1.80 -6.03 14.46
N LYS A 296 -2.93 -5.33 14.48
CA LYS A 296 -4.26 -5.94 14.41
C LYS A 296 -4.80 -5.96 12.97
N PRO A 297 -5.69 -6.89 12.62
CA PRO A 297 -6.33 -6.89 11.31
C PRO A 297 -7.05 -5.55 11.06
N ASN A 298 -6.85 -4.95 9.90
CA ASN A 298 -7.58 -3.76 9.47
C ASN A 298 -8.46 -4.09 8.27
N VAL A 299 -9.79 -4.01 8.44
CA VAL A 299 -10.76 -4.37 7.39
C VAL A 299 -10.82 -3.30 6.30
N VAL A 300 -10.61 -2.03 6.62
CA VAL A 300 -10.59 -0.95 5.62
C VAL A 300 -9.44 -1.19 4.64
N TYR A 301 -8.22 -1.45 5.12
CA TYR A 301 -7.08 -1.80 4.27
C TYR A 301 -7.32 -3.06 3.43
N ASN A 302 -7.82 -4.13 4.05
CA ASN A 302 -8.13 -5.36 3.30
C ASN A 302 -9.19 -5.12 2.23
N ASN A 303 -10.22 -4.31 2.53
CA ASN A 303 -11.30 -4.04 1.60
C ASN A 303 -10.80 -3.19 0.42
N LEU A 304 -9.99 -2.15 0.68
CA LEU A 304 -9.36 -1.37 -0.38
C LEU A 304 -8.52 -2.26 -1.30
N LEU A 305 -7.66 -3.12 -0.73
CA LEU A 305 -6.80 -4.01 -1.51
C LEU A 305 -7.60 -5.05 -2.33
N LEU A 306 -8.74 -5.52 -1.81
CA LEU A 306 -9.60 -6.53 -2.45
C LEU A 306 -10.76 -5.92 -3.27
N ASN A 307 -10.75 -4.61 -3.51
CA ASN A 307 -11.82 -3.87 -4.18
C ASN A 307 -13.24 -4.12 -3.60
N LYS A 308 -13.33 -4.23 -2.27
CA LYS A 308 -14.58 -4.30 -1.52
C LYS A 308 -14.95 -2.92 -1.01
N SER A 309 -16.26 -2.65 -0.91
CA SER A 309 -16.75 -1.36 -0.41
C SER A 309 -16.30 -1.08 1.03
N ILE A 310 -15.92 0.17 1.30
CA ILE A 310 -15.69 0.71 2.64
C ILE A 310 -16.72 1.76 3.06
N LEU A 311 -17.79 1.98 2.28
CA LEU A 311 -18.80 3.02 2.55
C LEU A 311 -19.42 2.92 3.95
N LYS A 312 -19.66 1.69 4.43
CA LYS A 312 -20.17 1.44 5.78
C LYS A 312 -19.26 1.96 6.91
N TYR A 313 -18.00 2.30 6.61
CA TYR A 313 -17.06 2.88 7.57
C TYR A 313 -17.07 4.41 7.56
N PHE A 314 -17.79 5.05 6.63
CA PHE A 314 -17.90 6.51 6.54
C PHE A 314 -19.01 7.09 7.43
N TYR A 315 -19.88 6.25 7.97
CA TYR A 315 -20.95 6.66 8.87
C TYR A 315 -21.30 5.53 9.85
N ASN A 316 -22.15 5.83 10.83
CA ASN A 316 -22.71 4.86 11.77
C ASN A 316 -24.23 5.01 11.83
N PHE A 317 -24.94 3.90 11.61
CA PHE A 317 -26.41 3.88 11.61
C PHE A 317 -27.02 4.00 13.01
N LYS A 318 -26.36 3.45 14.04
CA LYS A 318 -26.83 3.46 15.43
C LYS A 318 -26.85 4.90 15.95
N TYR A 319 -25.74 5.60 15.74
CA TYR A 319 -25.54 6.98 16.17
C TYR A 319 -25.91 8.02 15.10
N LYS A 320 -26.34 7.58 13.91
CA LYS A 320 -26.77 8.44 12.79
C LYS A 320 -25.76 9.55 12.50
N LYS A 321 -24.47 9.20 12.55
CA LYS A 321 -23.34 10.13 12.50
C LYS A 321 -22.47 9.80 11.30
N THR A 322 -22.12 10.82 10.51
CA THR A 322 -21.06 10.72 9.49
C THR A 322 -19.71 10.96 10.13
N TYR A 323 -18.68 10.29 9.62
CA TYR A 323 -17.30 10.40 10.10
C TYR A 323 -16.41 11.24 9.19
N CYS A 324 -16.92 11.65 8.04
CA CYS A 324 -16.21 12.46 7.06
C CYS A 324 -17.20 13.33 6.27
N SER A 325 -16.69 14.22 5.42
CA SER A 325 -17.51 15.01 4.52
C SER A 325 -17.91 14.24 3.25
N TRP A 326 -18.96 14.70 2.56
CA TRP A 326 -19.29 14.23 1.22
C TRP A 326 -18.11 14.34 0.24
N LYS A 327 -17.18 15.28 0.42
CA LYS A 327 -16.02 15.42 -0.48
C LYS A 327 -15.13 14.17 -0.42
N LEU A 328 -14.88 13.63 0.77
CA LEU A 328 -14.12 12.38 0.93
C LEU A 328 -14.88 11.19 0.34
N VAL A 329 -16.20 11.10 0.60
CA VAL A 329 -17.04 10.04 0.01
C VAL A 329 -17.01 10.11 -1.51
N ASN A 330 -17.12 11.32 -2.07
CA ASN A 330 -17.06 11.57 -3.50
C ASN A 330 -15.73 11.14 -4.12
N ALA A 331 -14.60 11.50 -3.49
CA ALA A 331 -13.28 11.04 -3.91
C ALA A 331 -13.21 9.51 -3.94
N TYR A 332 -13.71 8.84 -2.89
CA TYR A 332 -13.73 7.38 -2.82
C TYR A 332 -14.59 6.73 -3.92
N ILE A 333 -15.84 7.17 -4.11
CA ILE A 333 -16.74 6.53 -5.08
C ILE A 333 -16.34 6.82 -6.53
N ARG A 334 -15.76 7.99 -6.79
CA ARG A 334 -15.24 8.35 -8.11
C ARG A 334 -13.98 7.54 -8.43
N GLU A 335 -12.99 7.57 -7.54
CA GLU A 335 -11.70 6.93 -7.82
C GLU A 335 -11.76 5.41 -7.68
N VAL A 336 -12.24 4.89 -6.54
CA VAL A 336 -12.18 3.46 -6.17
C VAL A 336 -13.37 2.68 -6.71
N ARG A 337 -14.58 3.26 -6.64
CA ARG A 337 -15.80 2.57 -7.11
C ARG A 337 -16.10 2.84 -8.59
N LYS A 338 -15.37 3.75 -9.23
CA LYS A 338 -15.57 4.18 -10.63
C LYS A 338 -17.03 4.53 -10.93
N MET A 339 -17.70 5.17 -9.97
CA MET A 339 -19.07 5.63 -10.13
C MET A 339 -19.10 6.87 -11.04
N ASP A 340 -20.02 6.89 -12.00
CA ASP A 340 -20.16 8.00 -12.94
C ASP A 340 -20.73 9.26 -12.26
N GLU A 341 -20.34 10.44 -12.74
CA GLU A 341 -20.74 11.72 -12.15
C GLU A 341 -22.27 11.90 -12.10
N LYS A 342 -22.99 11.47 -13.15
CA LYS A 342 -24.46 11.59 -13.19
C LYS A 342 -25.11 10.77 -12.09
N ARG A 343 -24.59 9.57 -11.83
CA ARG A 343 -25.05 8.71 -10.73
C ARG A 343 -24.76 9.33 -9.37
N ILE A 344 -23.57 9.89 -9.18
CA ILE A 344 -23.20 10.60 -7.95
C ILE A 344 -24.16 11.77 -7.69
N ASP A 345 -24.41 12.60 -8.70
CA ASP A 345 -25.28 13.77 -8.62
C ASP A 345 -26.74 13.38 -8.33
N ALA A 346 -27.24 12.33 -8.97
CA ALA A 346 -28.58 11.82 -8.73
C ALA A 346 -28.74 11.30 -7.29
N ILE A 347 -27.76 10.53 -6.78
CA ILE A 347 -27.77 10.04 -5.40
C ILE A 347 -27.76 11.21 -4.42
N LYS A 348 -26.89 12.21 -4.64
CA LYS A 348 -26.82 13.40 -3.79
C LYS A 348 -28.14 14.17 -3.79
N THR A 349 -28.71 14.43 -4.97
CA THR A 349 -29.99 15.14 -5.14
C THR A 349 -31.14 14.41 -4.45
N VAL A 350 -31.21 13.09 -4.60
CA VAL A 350 -32.25 12.27 -3.96
C VAL A 350 -32.05 12.24 -2.45
N GLY A 351 -30.80 12.16 -1.98
CA GLY A 351 -30.46 12.30 -0.56
C GLY A 351 -30.95 13.62 0.02
N ASP A 352 -30.67 14.74 -0.64
CA ASP A 352 -31.12 16.08 -0.23
C ASP A 352 -32.64 16.18 -0.14
N LYS A 353 -33.35 15.65 -1.15
CA LYS A 353 -34.83 15.60 -1.15
C LYS A 353 -35.39 14.71 -0.04
N LEU A 354 -34.74 13.58 0.25
CA LEU A 354 -35.14 12.69 1.34
C LEU A 354 -34.94 13.37 2.70
N SER A 355 -33.81 14.03 2.92
CA SER A 355 -33.55 14.81 4.14
C SER A 355 -34.65 15.83 4.37
N LYS A 356 -34.89 16.69 3.37
CA LYS A 356 -35.92 17.73 3.44
C LYS A 356 -37.32 17.16 3.71
N TYR A 357 -37.66 16.04 3.08
CA TYR A 357 -38.95 15.37 3.33
C TYR A 357 -39.05 14.87 4.78
N ILE A 358 -38.00 14.26 5.32
CA ILE A 358 -37.98 13.74 6.70
C ILE A 358 -38.14 14.88 7.70
N GLU A 359 -37.40 15.98 7.50
CA GLU A 359 -37.42 17.16 8.36
C GLU A 359 -38.79 17.85 8.36
N ILE A 360 -39.34 18.18 7.18
CA ILE A 360 -40.64 18.88 7.05
C ILE A 360 -41.79 18.07 7.67
N ASN A 361 -41.74 16.74 7.54
CA ASN A 361 -42.81 15.86 8.03
C ASN A 361 -42.53 15.31 9.44
N ASP A 362 -41.45 15.75 10.09
CA ASP A 362 -40.96 15.23 11.38
C ASP A 362 -40.99 13.68 11.45
N SER A 363 -40.55 13.04 10.36
CA SER A 363 -40.89 11.65 10.09
C SER A 363 -39.81 10.67 10.54
N LYS A 364 -39.68 10.50 11.87
CA LYS A 364 -38.78 9.52 12.52
C LYS A 364 -38.89 8.12 11.88
N LYS A 365 -40.14 7.71 11.65
CA LYS A 365 -40.51 6.40 11.08
C LYS A 365 -40.00 6.21 9.65
N THR A 366 -39.94 7.28 8.86
CA THR A 366 -39.45 7.21 7.47
C THR A 366 -37.95 6.93 7.47
N LEU A 367 -37.20 7.66 8.29
CA LEU A 367 -35.76 7.42 8.47
C LEU A 367 -35.50 5.98 8.91
N SER A 368 -36.16 5.52 9.98
CA SER A 368 -36.00 4.13 10.45
C SER A 368 -36.42 3.09 9.40
N SER A 369 -37.38 3.41 8.52
CA SER A 369 -37.76 2.50 7.43
C SER A 369 -36.70 2.41 6.34
N LEU A 370 -35.98 3.50 6.06
CA LEU A 370 -34.84 3.52 5.15
C LEU A 370 -33.65 2.75 5.73
N GLU A 371 -33.34 2.96 7.01
CA GLU A 371 -32.25 2.27 7.73
C GLU A 371 -32.47 0.76 7.79
N ASN A 372 -33.66 0.34 8.24
CA ASN A 372 -33.96 -1.07 8.51
C ASN A 372 -34.37 -1.86 7.27
N ALA A 373 -34.33 -1.26 6.08
CA ALA A 373 -34.63 -1.97 4.85
C ALA A 373 -33.61 -3.11 4.64
N SER A 374 -34.10 -4.34 4.72
CA SER A 374 -33.29 -5.56 4.64
C SER A 374 -33.21 -6.18 3.23
N SER A 375 -34.03 -5.69 2.30
CA SER A 375 -34.06 -6.16 0.91
C SER A 375 -34.33 -5.02 -0.06
N TYR A 376 -33.93 -5.19 -1.32
CA TYR A 376 -34.20 -4.24 -2.39
C TYR A 376 -35.69 -3.90 -2.52
N ASN A 377 -36.56 -4.90 -2.41
CA ASN A 377 -38.01 -4.70 -2.49
C ASN A 377 -38.55 -3.85 -1.33
N ASN A 378 -38.03 -4.06 -0.12
CA ASN A 378 -38.42 -3.26 1.04
C ASN A 378 -37.95 -1.82 0.86
N PHE A 379 -36.68 -1.62 0.49
CA PHE A 379 -36.11 -0.30 0.28
C PHE A 379 -36.85 0.48 -0.82
N ARG A 380 -37.06 -0.16 -1.98
CA ARG A 380 -37.86 0.38 -3.10
C ARG A 380 -39.27 0.76 -2.64
N ASN A 381 -39.92 -0.06 -1.81
CA ASN A 381 -41.26 0.24 -1.33
C ASN A 381 -41.30 1.45 -0.40
N VAL A 382 -40.27 1.68 0.41
CA VAL A 382 -40.14 2.91 1.22
C VAL A 382 -40.03 4.12 0.30
N LEU A 383 -39.10 4.10 -0.66
CA LEU A 383 -38.93 5.18 -1.65
C LEU A 383 -40.23 5.46 -2.43
N ARG A 384 -40.95 4.41 -2.84
CA ARG A 384 -42.24 4.53 -3.55
C ARG A 384 -43.31 5.22 -2.70
N LYS A 385 -43.37 4.94 -1.39
CA LYS A 385 -44.32 5.59 -0.48
C LYS A 385 -44.02 7.09 -0.35
N ILE A 386 -42.74 7.44 -0.19
CA ILE A 386 -42.29 8.84 -0.12
C ILE A 386 -42.62 9.57 -1.42
N LEU A 387 -42.30 8.96 -2.58
CA LEU A 387 -42.61 9.52 -3.90
C LEU A 387 -44.12 9.83 -4.04
N LYS A 388 -44.99 8.91 -3.61
CA LYS A 388 -46.44 9.14 -3.65
C LYS A 388 -46.89 10.28 -2.75
N SER A 389 -46.29 10.44 -1.58
CA SER A 389 -46.60 11.57 -0.68
C SER A 389 -46.17 12.88 -1.32
N LYS A 390 -44.92 12.98 -1.79
CA LYS A 390 -44.42 14.21 -2.42
C LYS A 390 -45.22 14.66 -3.65
N ILE A 391 -45.69 13.71 -4.48
CA ILE A 391 -46.58 14.05 -5.60
C ILE A 391 -47.90 14.64 -5.10
N LYS A 392 -48.45 14.09 -4.01
CA LYS A 392 -49.73 14.53 -3.45
C LYS A 392 -49.61 15.88 -2.74
N ASP A 393 -48.54 16.09 -1.98
CA ASP A 393 -48.41 17.19 -1.02
C ASP A 393 -47.68 18.39 -1.64
N ASP A 394 -46.64 18.16 -2.46
CA ASP A 394 -45.77 19.21 -3.00
C ASP A 394 -45.80 19.34 -4.53
N ASN A 395 -46.54 18.45 -5.21
CA ASN A 395 -46.48 18.27 -6.67
C ASN A 395 -45.04 18.09 -7.21
N GLU A 396 -44.17 17.47 -6.42
CA GLU A 396 -42.75 17.29 -6.72
C GLU A 396 -42.37 15.79 -6.80
N LEU A 397 -41.49 15.44 -7.73
CA LEU A 397 -40.93 14.09 -7.83
C LEU A 397 -39.69 13.93 -6.94
N LEU A 398 -39.62 12.78 -6.26
CA LEU A 398 -38.40 12.37 -5.54
C LEU A 398 -37.25 12.11 -6.52
N PHE A 399 -37.54 11.39 -7.60
CA PHE A 399 -36.61 11.07 -8.69
C PHE A 399 -37.41 10.81 -9.99
N THR A 400 -36.74 10.94 -11.13
CA THR A 400 -37.28 10.55 -12.43
C THR A 400 -37.17 9.04 -12.69
N PHE A 401 -37.74 8.55 -13.78
CA PHE A 401 -37.57 7.16 -14.20
C PHE A 401 -36.09 6.85 -14.51
N ASP A 402 -35.42 7.75 -15.23
CA ASP A 402 -34.01 7.59 -15.59
C ASP A 402 -33.13 7.62 -14.35
N ASP A 403 -33.40 8.52 -13.40
CA ASP A 403 -32.73 8.51 -12.10
C ASP A 403 -32.91 7.16 -11.39
N TYR A 404 -34.10 6.59 -11.41
CA TYR A 404 -34.37 5.33 -10.73
C TYR A 404 -33.63 4.14 -11.37
N VAL A 405 -33.74 3.99 -12.70
CA VAL A 405 -33.23 2.82 -13.42
C VAL A 405 -31.75 2.93 -13.70
N VAL A 406 -31.27 4.11 -14.12
CA VAL A 406 -29.88 4.28 -14.58
C VAL A 406 -28.96 4.67 -13.44
N ASN A 407 -29.39 5.61 -12.60
CA ASN A 407 -28.49 6.24 -11.62
C ASN A 407 -28.58 5.58 -10.24
N LEU A 408 -29.78 5.43 -9.68
CA LEU A 408 -29.96 4.89 -8.34
C LEU A 408 -29.77 3.37 -8.29
N PHE A 409 -30.30 2.64 -9.28
CA PHE A 409 -30.28 1.18 -9.26
C PHE A 409 -29.95 0.55 -10.64
N PRO A 410 -28.77 0.86 -11.23
CA PRO A 410 -28.37 0.36 -12.55
C PRO A 410 -28.41 -1.17 -12.67
N GLU A 411 -28.08 -1.88 -11.59
CA GLU A 411 -28.10 -3.35 -11.52
C GLU A 411 -29.20 -3.88 -10.57
N GLY A 412 -30.17 -3.03 -10.24
CA GLY A 412 -31.30 -3.39 -9.37
C GLY A 412 -30.86 -3.97 -8.02
N ASN A 413 -31.17 -5.24 -7.79
CA ASN A 413 -30.94 -5.93 -6.53
C ASN A 413 -29.46 -6.25 -6.23
N LEU A 414 -28.53 -6.07 -7.18
CA LEU A 414 -27.11 -6.36 -6.94
C LEU A 414 -26.40 -5.19 -6.23
N THR A 415 -26.78 -3.95 -6.55
CA THR A 415 -26.06 -2.73 -6.10
C THR A 415 -26.85 -1.86 -5.12
N TRP A 416 -28.09 -2.23 -4.79
CA TRP A 416 -28.97 -1.38 -3.96
C TRP A 416 -28.41 -1.02 -2.58
N ARG A 417 -27.55 -1.87 -1.99
CA ARG A 417 -26.90 -1.59 -0.69
C ARG A 417 -25.95 -0.41 -0.79
N GLU A 418 -25.18 -0.31 -1.87
CA GLU A 418 -24.28 0.83 -2.11
C GLU A 418 -25.07 2.14 -2.21
N THR A 419 -26.19 2.11 -2.95
CA THR A 419 -27.11 3.25 -3.05
C THR A 419 -27.76 3.59 -1.71
N GLN A 420 -28.17 2.58 -0.93
CA GLN A 420 -28.71 2.79 0.42
C GLN A 420 -27.68 3.46 1.33
N ASP A 421 -26.44 2.96 1.35
CA ASP A 421 -25.36 3.48 2.19
C ASP A 421 -25.07 4.95 1.86
N LEU A 422 -25.01 5.31 0.57
CA LEU A 422 -24.77 6.69 0.13
C LEU A 422 -25.95 7.63 0.45
N LEU A 423 -27.19 7.16 0.26
CA LEU A 423 -28.37 7.94 0.63
C LEU A 423 -28.43 8.15 2.15
N LEU A 424 -28.17 7.12 2.96
CA LEU A 424 -28.15 7.23 4.41
C LEU A 424 -27.03 8.17 4.88
N PHE A 425 -25.83 8.06 4.30
CA PHE A 425 -24.74 9.00 4.56
C PHE A 425 -25.20 10.44 4.33
N ARG A 426 -25.76 10.74 3.15
CA ARG A 426 -26.22 12.09 2.81
C ARG A 426 -27.35 12.57 3.72
N ILE A 427 -28.25 11.67 4.11
CA ILE A 427 -29.33 11.97 5.04
C ILE A 427 -28.79 12.36 6.41
N TYR A 428 -27.83 11.60 6.96
CA TYR A 428 -27.19 11.91 8.23
C TYR A 428 -26.37 13.20 8.20
N GLU A 429 -25.67 13.45 7.08
CA GLU A 429 -24.93 14.70 6.89
C GLU A 429 -25.85 15.93 6.92
N ASN A 430 -26.99 15.88 6.23
CA ASN A 430 -27.92 17.01 6.14
C ASN A 430 -28.78 17.19 7.39
N LEU A 431 -29.16 16.11 8.07
CA LEU A 431 -30.09 16.15 9.20
C LEU A 431 -29.39 16.26 10.56
N HIS A 432 -28.08 16.53 10.60
CA HIS A 432 -27.32 16.55 11.84
C HIS A 432 -27.98 17.43 12.93
N ASP A 433 -28.23 18.70 12.63
CA ASP A 433 -28.82 19.65 13.58
C ASP A 433 -30.24 19.24 14.00
N TRP A 434 -31.09 18.87 13.02
CA TRP A 434 -32.45 18.39 13.28
C TRP A 434 -32.46 17.15 14.18
N MET A 435 -31.49 16.25 14.01
CA MET A 435 -31.37 15.05 14.84
C MET A 435 -30.94 15.36 16.27
N VAL A 436 -30.05 16.34 16.45
CA VAL A 436 -29.64 16.84 17.77
C VAL A 436 -30.81 17.50 18.48
N GLU A 437 -31.54 18.41 17.81
CA GLU A 437 -32.69 19.12 18.39
C GLU A 437 -33.83 18.20 18.83
N ASN A 438 -33.97 17.05 18.17
CA ASN A 438 -35.05 16.09 18.42
C ASN A 438 -34.60 14.85 19.22
N ASP A 439 -33.45 14.92 19.90
CA ASP A 439 -32.86 13.89 20.77
C ASP A 439 -32.74 12.50 20.09
N PHE A 440 -32.32 12.47 18.82
CA PHE A 440 -32.21 11.24 18.03
C PHE A 440 -30.84 10.59 17.99
N VAL A 441 -29.85 11.34 18.45
CA VAL A 441 -28.44 10.98 18.44
C VAL A 441 -27.99 11.02 19.88
N GLU A 442 -27.45 9.91 20.34
CA GLU A 442 -26.75 9.88 21.62
C GLU A 442 -25.39 10.58 21.43
N GLU A 443 -25.04 11.49 22.33
CA GLU A 443 -23.66 11.97 22.43
C GLU A 443 -22.77 10.79 22.84
N VAL A 444 -21.87 10.41 21.94
CA VAL A 444 -20.97 9.26 22.14
C VAL A 444 -19.55 9.72 21.87
N SER A 445 -18.66 9.37 22.80
CA SER A 445 -17.24 9.69 22.71
C SER A 445 -16.58 8.99 21.53
N GLU A 446 -15.48 9.54 21.00
CA GLU A 446 -14.71 8.87 19.94
C GLU A 446 -14.22 7.48 20.36
N GLU A 447 -13.90 7.29 21.64
CA GLU A 447 -13.47 6.02 22.21
C GLU A 447 -14.57 4.96 22.11
N GLU A 448 -15.80 5.30 22.51
CA GLU A 448 -16.96 4.41 22.35
C GLU A 448 -17.25 4.09 20.88
N LEU A 449 -17.07 5.04 19.97
CA LEU A 449 -17.25 4.82 18.53
C LEU A 449 -16.20 3.89 17.91
N LEU A 450 -15.03 3.76 18.54
CA LEU A 450 -13.94 2.88 18.11
C LEU A 450 -14.06 1.45 18.67
N GLU A 451 -14.84 1.26 19.75
CA GLU A 451 -15.06 -0.05 20.38
C GLU A 451 -16.22 -0.85 19.75
N GLU A 452 -17.04 -0.22 18.91
CA GLU A 452 -18.03 -0.85 18.02
C GLU A 452 -17.46 -1.23 16.63
#